data_AF-A0A2N0RQ40-F1
#
_entry.id   AF-A0A2N0RQ40-F1
#
_cell.length_a   1.000
_cell.length_b   1.000
_cell.length_c   1.000
_cell.angle_alpha   90.00
_cell.angle_beta   90.00
_cell.angle_gamma   90.00
#
_symmetry.space_group_name_H-M   'P 1'
#
loop_
_entity.id
_entity.type
_entity.pdbx_description
1 polymer ?
#
loop_
_entity_poly.entity_id
_entity_poly.type
_entity_poly.pdbx_seq_one_letter_code
_entity_poly.pdbx_strand_id
1 'polypeptide(L)'
;MNRYISYENYLLIELVNWEFTKFWMTFYLFNRPTARQLKITSWKMKASTLQLPTLDILNKNYPDILKGLKTCFLCKTENETNLHLWQCQETLTLLAPIFNNFVIKLQAILTEHAEIPTCIWQDSIRFCKIFSWTRSASDNIAQNEHLLIFFTQLYTK
;
A
#
# COMPACT_ATOMS: atom_id res chain seq x y z
N MET A 1 -7.60 37.89 2.72
CA MET A 1 -6.44 36.99 2.53
C MET A 1 -6.99 35.65 2.04
N ASN A 2 -7.38 35.58 0.76
CA ASN A 2 -8.01 34.39 0.17
C ASN A 2 -6.92 33.42 -0.29
N ARG A 3 -6.76 32.29 0.41
CA ARG A 3 -5.98 31.16 -0.12
C ARG A 3 -6.84 30.47 -1.16
N TYR A 4 -6.46 30.63 -2.43
CA TYR A 4 -6.92 29.76 -3.51
C TYR A 4 -6.56 28.32 -3.15
N ILE A 5 -7.56 27.51 -2.81
CA ILE A 5 -7.42 26.06 -2.77
C ILE A 5 -7.49 25.64 -4.24
N SER A 6 -6.36 25.20 -4.81
CA SER A 6 -6.34 24.66 -6.17
C SER A 6 -7.26 23.45 -6.26
N TYR A 7 -7.90 23.22 -7.43
CA TYR A 7 -8.77 22.07 -7.67
C TYR A 7 -8.10 20.72 -7.33
N GLU A 8 -6.77 20.63 -7.47
CA GLU A 8 -5.97 19.47 -7.05
C GLU A 8 -6.05 19.19 -5.54
N ASN A 9 -6.06 20.23 -4.69
CA ASN A 9 -6.23 20.06 -3.25
C ASN A 9 -7.66 19.63 -2.88
N TYR A 10 -8.66 20.02 -3.68
CA TYR A 10 -10.05 19.61 -3.47
C TYR A 10 -10.24 18.10 -3.73
N LEU A 11 -9.65 17.59 -4.80
CA LEU A 11 -9.66 16.16 -5.14
C LEU A 11 -8.92 15.30 -4.11
N LEU A 12 -7.80 15.78 -3.57
CA LEU A 12 -7.04 15.08 -2.52
C LEU A 12 -7.81 14.95 -1.20
N ILE A 13 -8.63 15.95 -0.85
CA ILE A 13 -9.46 15.95 0.36
C ILE A 13 -10.65 14.99 0.23
N GLU A 14 -11.20 14.81 -0.97
CA GLU A 14 -12.28 13.83 -1.21
C GLU A 14 -11.78 12.39 -1.42
N LEU A 15 -10.54 12.19 -1.89
CA LEU A 15 -9.98 10.85 -2.12
C LEU A 15 -9.50 10.16 -0.84
N VAL A 16 -9.00 10.92 0.13
CA VAL A 16 -8.46 10.38 1.39
C VAL A 16 -9.45 10.65 2.52
N ASN A 17 -10.17 9.61 2.94
CA ASN A 17 -10.98 9.69 4.14
C ASN A 17 -10.08 9.72 5.39
N TRP A 18 -9.82 10.92 5.89
CA TRP A 18 -8.94 11.15 7.04
C TRP A 18 -9.42 10.50 8.34
N GLU A 19 -10.73 10.29 8.51
CA GLU A 19 -11.27 9.58 9.66
C GLU A 19 -10.83 8.11 9.64
N PHE A 20 -11.02 7.43 8.49
CA PHE A 20 -10.53 6.07 8.30
C PHE A 20 -9.00 5.98 8.31
N THR A 21 -8.29 6.98 7.77
CA THR A 21 -6.82 7.02 7.84
C THR A 21 -6.35 7.09 9.29
N LYS A 22 -6.95 7.95 10.11
CA LYS A 22 -6.65 8.07 11.54
C LYS A 22 -6.98 6.77 12.27
N PHE A 23 -8.13 6.18 12.00
CA PHE A 23 -8.52 4.89 12.55
C PHE A 23 -7.48 3.81 12.19
N TRP A 24 -7.10 3.71 10.92
CA TRP A 24 -6.09 2.76 10.47
C TRP A 24 -4.73 2.98 11.14
N MET A 25 -4.26 4.22 11.24
CA MET A 25 -2.97 4.54 11.86
C MET A 25 -2.95 4.20 13.35
N THR A 26 -4.08 4.38 14.04
CA THR A 26 -4.23 4.09 15.47
C THR A 26 -4.69 2.67 15.78
N PHE A 27 -5.09 1.89 14.77
CA PHE A 27 -5.57 0.52 14.97
C PHE A 27 -4.45 -0.41 15.42
N TYR A 28 -4.68 -1.05 16.57
CA TYR A 28 -3.80 -2.04 17.18
C TYR A 28 -4.43 -3.43 17.11
N LEU A 29 -3.67 -4.40 16.59
CA LEU A 29 -4.07 -5.82 16.53
C LEU A 29 -4.18 -6.51 17.90
N PHE A 30 -3.63 -5.90 18.97
CA PHE A 30 -3.63 -6.50 20.31
C PHE A 30 -3.98 -5.43 21.36
N ASN A 31 -4.59 -5.82 22.47
CA ASN A 31 -5.06 -4.89 23.50
C ASN A 31 -3.95 -4.27 24.38
N ARG A 32 -2.67 -4.51 24.07
CA ARG A 32 -1.53 -3.99 24.86
C ARG A 32 -0.38 -3.53 23.97
N PRO A 33 0.32 -2.42 24.30
CA PRO A 33 1.53 -2.00 23.61
C PRO A 33 2.57 -3.11 23.66
N THR A 34 2.81 -3.75 22.52
CA THR A 34 3.89 -4.74 22.36
C THR A 34 4.92 -4.20 21.39
N ALA A 35 6.18 -4.61 21.51
CA ALA A 35 7.23 -4.25 20.55
C ALA A 35 6.81 -4.55 19.09
N ARG A 36 5.98 -5.59 18.88
CA ARG A 36 5.39 -5.93 17.58
C ARG A 36 4.46 -4.82 17.05
N GLN A 37 3.66 -4.18 17.90
CA GLN A 37 2.77 -3.10 17.47
C GLN A 37 3.51 -1.82 17.10
N LEU A 38 4.55 -1.47 17.85
CA LEU A 38 5.39 -0.32 17.52
C LEU A 38 6.08 -0.53 16.17
N LYS A 39 6.52 -1.76 15.86
CA LYS A 39 7.06 -2.11 14.53
C LYS A 39 6.02 -1.93 13.43
N ILE A 40 4.79 -2.39 13.63
CA ILE A 40 3.69 -2.21 12.66
C ILE A 40 3.38 -0.73 12.45
N THR A 41 3.29 0.05 13.52
CA THR A 41 3.02 1.50 13.46
C THR A 41 4.15 2.24 12.74
N SER A 42 5.40 1.92 13.06
CA SER A 42 6.56 2.46 12.36
C SER A 42 6.55 2.09 10.88
N TRP A 43 6.18 0.85 10.54
CA TRP A 43 6.04 0.42 9.16
C TRP A 43 4.94 1.18 8.43
N LYS A 44 3.75 1.35 9.03
CA LYS A 44 2.65 2.15 8.45
C LYS A 44 3.11 3.57 8.14
N MET A 45 3.75 4.24 9.10
CA MET A 45 4.26 5.60 8.91
C MET A 45 5.30 5.66 7.78
N LYS A 46 6.30 4.77 7.80
CA LYS A 46 7.35 4.72 6.77
C LYS A 46 6.79 4.42 5.38
N ALA A 47 5.85 3.48 5.27
CA ALA A 47 5.20 3.17 4.00
C ALA A 47 4.42 4.37 3.47
N SER A 48 3.67 5.07 4.33
CA SER A 48 2.90 6.25 3.95
C SER A 48 3.75 7.48 3.62
N THR A 49 5.00 7.54 4.08
CA THR A 49 5.93 8.65 3.77
C THR A 49 7.04 8.26 2.79
N LEU A 50 6.96 7.09 2.15
CA LEU A 50 8.00 6.55 1.26
C LEU A 50 9.40 6.51 1.90
N GLN A 51 9.45 6.22 3.20
CA GLN A 51 10.65 6.05 4.01
C GLN A 51 10.88 4.59 4.41
N LEU A 52 10.35 3.64 3.64
CA LEU A 52 10.76 2.25 3.82
C LEU A 52 12.26 2.14 3.57
N PRO A 53 12.97 1.25 4.27
CA PRO A 53 14.42 1.12 4.16
C PRO A 53 14.81 0.41 2.85
N THR A 54 14.52 1.03 1.70
CA THR A 54 14.95 0.57 0.38
C THR A 54 16.43 0.88 0.15
N LEU A 55 17.09 0.14 -0.74
CA LEU A 55 18.53 0.27 -0.93
C LEU A 55 19.00 1.68 -1.33
N ASP A 56 18.21 2.43 -2.08
CA ASP A 56 18.51 3.84 -2.39
C ASP A 56 18.65 4.70 -1.11
N ILE A 57 17.70 4.58 -0.19
CA ILE A 57 17.68 5.30 1.10
C ILE A 57 18.78 4.77 2.02
N LEU A 58 18.93 3.44 2.10
CA LEU A 58 19.96 2.86 2.95
C LEU A 58 21.37 3.22 2.46
N ASN A 59 21.64 3.22 1.15
CA ASN A 59 22.96 3.62 0.64
C ASN A 59 23.26 5.08 0.91
N LYS A 60 22.23 5.94 0.86
CA LYS A 60 22.38 7.35 1.19
C LYS A 60 22.74 7.54 2.66
N ASN A 61 22.13 6.76 3.56
CA ASN A 61 22.32 6.90 5.01
C ASN A 61 23.54 6.13 5.53
N TYR A 62 23.92 5.03 4.89
CA TYR A 62 24.98 4.11 5.31
C TYR A 62 25.88 3.69 4.13
N PRO A 63 26.56 4.64 3.46
CA PRO A 63 27.34 4.36 2.26
C PRO A 63 28.49 3.38 2.50
N ASP A 64 29.13 3.43 3.67
CA ASP A 64 30.26 2.57 4.01
C ASP A 64 29.87 1.09 4.14
N ILE A 65 28.62 0.82 4.52
CA ILE A 65 28.07 -0.52 4.70
C ILE A 65 27.62 -1.10 3.36
N LEU A 66 26.87 -0.33 2.58
CA LEU A 66 26.22 -0.81 1.37
C LEU A 66 27.06 -0.64 0.10
N LYS A 67 28.09 0.22 0.12
CA LYS A 67 29.11 0.34 -0.94
C LYS A 67 28.52 0.55 -2.34
N GLY A 68 27.41 1.28 -2.44
CA GLY A 68 26.75 1.59 -3.70
C GLY A 68 25.79 0.52 -4.23
N LEU A 69 25.47 -0.50 -3.44
CA LEU A 69 24.52 -1.56 -3.81
C LEU A 69 23.09 -1.02 -3.94
N LYS A 70 22.66 -0.61 -5.13
CA LYS A 70 21.34 0.00 -5.32
C LYS A 70 20.31 -0.90 -6.01
N THR A 71 20.73 -2.04 -6.55
CA THR A 71 19.87 -2.90 -7.37
C THR A 71 18.88 -3.68 -6.50
N CYS A 72 17.61 -3.73 -6.91
CA CYS A 72 16.54 -4.48 -6.27
C CYS A 72 16.92 -5.93 -6.01
N PHE A 73 16.73 -6.41 -4.77
CA PHE A 73 17.09 -7.77 -4.38
C PHE A 73 16.27 -8.86 -5.09
N LEU A 74 15.06 -8.51 -5.51
CA LEU A 74 14.11 -9.45 -6.09
C LEU A 74 14.33 -9.58 -7.60
N CYS A 75 14.13 -8.51 -8.38
CA CYS A 75 14.30 -8.59 -9.83
C CYS A 75 15.75 -8.47 -10.31
N LYS A 76 16.65 -7.86 -9.51
CA LYS A 76 18.06 -7.65 -9.85
C LYS A 76 18.30 -6.83 -11.15
N THR A 77 17.28 -6.15 -11.67
CA THR A 77 17.35 -5.40 -12.93
C THR A 77 17.33 -3.89 -12.73
N GLU A 78 16.53 -3.39 -11.80
CA GLU A 78 16.35 -1.95 -11.56
C GLU A 78 16.84 -1.54 -10.17
N ASN A 79 16.95 -0.22 -9.94
CA ASN A 79 17.28 0.30 -8.61
C ASN A 79 16.11 0.09 -7.64
N GLU A 80 16.42 -0.41 -6.44
CA GLU A 80 15.46 -0.53 -5.36
C GLU A 80 15.14 0.85 -4.79
N THR A 81 13.92 1.30 -5.06
CA THR A 81 13.32 2.50 -4.49
C THR A 81 11.99 2.15 -3.86
N ASN A 82 11.44 3.02 -3.01
CA ASN A 82 10.10 2.81 -2.45
C ASN A 82 9.04 2.62 -3.55
N LEU A 83 9.17 3.32 -4.68
CA LEU A 83 8.27 3.17 -5.83
C LEU A 83 8.46 1.83 -6.53
N HIS A 84 9.71 1.46 -6.83
CA HIS A 84 10.03 0.20 -7.51
C HIS A 84 9.56 -1.02 -6.71
N LEU A 85 9.59 -0.97 -5.37
CA LEU A 85 9.08 -2.05 -4.52
C LEU A 85 7.62 -2.41 -4.85
N TRP A 86 6.79 -1.44 -5.22
CA TRP A 86 5.40 -1.66 -5.60
C TRP A 86 5.19 -1.96 -7.09
N GLN A 87 6.22 -1.85 -7.94
CA GLN A 87 6.16 -2.09 -9.38
C GLN A 87 6.97 -3.33 -9.81
N CYS A 88 7.82 -3.83 -8.93
CA CYS A 88 8.70 -4.96 -9.20
C CYS A 88 7.88 -6.24 -9.40
N GLN A 89 7.92 -6.82 -10.60
CA GLN A 89 7.13 -8.01 -10.93
C GLN A 89 7.37 -9.18 -9.97
N GLU A 90 8.61 -9.40 -9.56
CA GLU A 90 8.96 -10.43 -8.56
C GLU A 90 8.29 -10.16 -7.21
N THR A 91 8.20 -8.89 -6.79
CA THR A 91 7.46 -8.50 -5.58
C THR A 91 5.96 -8.77 -5.74
N LEU A 92 5.40 -8.43 -6.91
CA LEU A 92 3.98 -8.62 -7.20
C LEU A 92 3.59 -10.10 -7.21
N THR A 93 4.44 -10.96 -7.77
CA THR A 93 4.25 -12.42 -7.76
C THR A 93 4.17 -12.97 -6.33
N LEU A 94 4.95 -12.41 -5.40
CA LEU A 94 4.90 -12.78 -3.98
C LEU A 94 3.66 -12.22 -3.26
N LEU A 95 3.22 -11.01 -3.61
CA LEU A 95 2.09 -10.34 -2.95
C LEU A 95 0.73 -10.85 -3.43
N ALA A 96 0.57 -11.19 -4.72
CA ALA A 96 -0.70 -11.63 -5.30
C ALA A 96 -1.40 -12.76 -4.51
N PRO A 97 -0.75 -13.88 -4.13
CA PRO A 97 -1.39 -14.93 -3.36
C PRO A 97 -1.81 -14.47 -1.95
N ILE A 98 -1.07 -13.53 -1.35
CA ILE A 98 -1.38 -12.97 -0.02
C ILE A 98 -2.69 -12.16 -0.11
N PHE A 99 -2.82 -11.30 -1.11
CA PHE A 99 -4.02 -10.51 -1.36
C PHE A 99 -5.22 -11.39 -1.69
N ASN A 100 -5.04 -12.43 -2.50
CA ASN A 100 -6.10 -13.40 -2.79
C ASN A 100 -6.59 -14.13 -1.51
N ASN A 101 -5.68 -14.47 -0.60
CA ASN A 101 -6.04 -15.04 0.70
C ASN A 101 -6.85 -14.04 1.55
N PHE A 102 -6.48 -12.75 1.54
CA PHE A 102 -7.26 -11.71 2.22
C PHE A 102 -8.67 -11.56 1.64
N VAL A 103 -8.84 -11.66 0.32
CA VAL A 103 -10.17 -11.67 -0.31
C VAL A 103 -11.00 -12.83 0.23
N ILE A 104 -10.45 -14.04 0.25
CA ILE A 104 -11.15 -15.23 0.76
C ILE A 104 -11.58 -15.03 2.22
N LYS A 105 -10.68 -14.53 3.06
CA LYS A 105 -11.00 -14.24 4.48
C LYS A 105 -12.08 -13.19 4.65
N LEU A 106 -12.01 -12.10 3.87
CA LEU A 106 -13.00 -11.04 3.90
C LEU A 106 -14.38 -11.56 3.49
N GLN A 107 -14.44 -12.37 2.42
CA GLN A 107 -15.67 -13.00 1.97
C GLN A 107 -16.27 -13.92 3.04
N ALA A 108 -15.44 -14.70 3.74
CA ALA A 108 -15.91 -15.55 4.84
C ALA A 108 -16.54 -14.73 5.98
N ILE A 109 -15.86 -13.66 6.42
CA ILE A 109 -16.36 -12.75 7.47
C ILE A 109 -17.68 -12.09 7.07
N LEU A 110 -17.79 -11.60 5.82
CA LEU A 110 -19.01 -10.97 5.34
C LEU A 110 -20.15 -11.98 5.18
N THR A 111 -19.85 -13.21 4.74
CA THR A 111 -20.86 -14.27 4.64
C THR A 111 -21.42 -14.64 6.03
N GLU A 112 -20.58 -14.61 7.06
CA GLU A 112 -20.97 -14.95 8.44
C GLU A 112 -21.73 -13.82 9.15
N HIS A 113 -21.32 -12.57 8.93
CA HIS A 113 -21.78 -11.45 9.77
C HIS A 113 -22.55 -10.35 9.04
N ALA A 114 -22.58 -10.31 7.70
CA ALA A 114 -23.31 -9.26 7.00
C ALA A 114 -24.82 -9.56 7.01
N GLU A 115 -25.61 -8.57 7.40
CA GLU A 115 -27.08 -8.60 7.27
C GLU A 115 -27.54 -8.34 5.82
N ILE A 116 -26.61 -8.08 4.92
CA ILE A 116 -26.83 -7.67 3.53
C ILE A 116 -26.64 -8.88 2.61
N PRO A 117 -27.50 -9.09 1.58
CA PRO A 117 -27.34 -10.16 0.61
C PRO A 117 -25.94 -10.27 0.00
N THR A 118 -25.46 -11.52 -0.15
CA THR A 118 -24.14 -11.86 -0.71
C THR A 118 -23.81 -11.12 -2.01
N CYS A 119 -24.78 -11.00 -2.92
CA CYS A 119 -24.58 -10.35 -4.21
C CYS A 119 -24.08 -8.90 -4.11
N ILE A 120 -24.48 -8.15 -3.07
CA ILE A 120 -24.16 -6.73 -2.93
C ILE A 120 -22.67 -6.52 -2.60
N TRP A 121 -22.14 -7.27 -1.62
CA TRP A 121 -20.73 -7.14 -1.26
C TRP A 121 -19.82 -7.92 -2.20
N GLN A 122 -20.31 -8.98 -2.85
CA GLN A 122 -19.50 -9.78 -3.77
C GLN A 122 -19.09 -8.98 -5.00
N ASP A 123 -20.01 -8.19 -5.58
CA ASP A 123 -19.67 -7.26 -6.67
C ASP A 123 -18.72 -6.15 -6.20
N SER A 124 -18.94 -5.62 -4.99
CA SER A 124 -18.04 -4.61 -4.40
C SER A 124 -16.59 -5.12 -4.28
N ILE A 125 -16.39 -6.35 -3.81
CA ILE A 125 -15.06 -6.98 -3.74
C ILE A 125 -14.53 -7.27 -5.15
N ARG A 126 -15.39 -7.76 -6.05
CA ARG A 126 -15.02 -8.07 -7.43
C ARG A 126 -14.51 -6.84 -8.17
N PHE A 127 -15.12 -5.68 -8.00
CA PHE A 127 -14.70 -4.45 -8.69
C PHE A 127 -13.74 -3.59 -7.87
N CYS A 128 -13.41 -3.99 -6.64
CA CYS A 128 -12.43 -3.29 -5.81
C CYS A 128 -11.02 -3.37 -6.42
N LYS A 129 -10.44 -2.20 -6.68
CA LYS A 129 -9.10 -2.07 -7.30
C LYS A 129 -7.97 -2.63 -6.45
N ILE A 130 -8.14 -2.65 -5.12
CA ILE A 130 -7.21 -3.27 -4.18
C ILE A 130 -7.05 -4.78 -4.43
N PHE A 131 -8.10 -5.44 -4.94
CA PHE A 131 -8.14 -6.89 -5.15
C PHE A 131 -8.23 -7.29 -6.62
N SER A 132 -8.47 -6.36 -7.55
CA SER A 132 -8.62 -6.71 -8.96
C SER A 132 -7.28 -6.96 -9.65
N TRP A 133 -6.22 -6.29 -9.20
CA TRP A 133 -4.87 -6.42 -9.78
C TRP A 133 -4.27 -7.83 -9.65
N THR A 134 -4.73 -8.63 -8.70
CA THR A 134 -4.23 -10.01 -8.49
C THR A 134 -4.85 -11.04 -9.42
N ARG A 135 -5.82 -10.64 -10.25
CA ARG A 135 -6.63 -11.55 -11.07
C ARG A 135 -6.20 -11.58 -12.54
N SER A 136 -5.45 -10.58 -13.00
CA SER A 136 -4.84 -10.56 -14.32
C SER A 136 -3.41 -11.07 -14.25
N ALA A 137 -3.07 -12.00 -15.14
CA ALA A 137 -1.74 -12.61 -15.19
C ALA A 137 -0.63 -11.66 -15.69
N SER A 138 -1.00 -10.47 -16.18
CA SER A 138 -0.15 -9.56 -16.96
C SER A 138 0.09 -8.19 -16.33
N ASP A 139 -0.60 -7.85 -15.24
CA ASP A 139 -0.69 -6.45 -14.87
C ASP A 139 0.36 -6.12 -13.81
N ASN A 140 1.46 -5.58 -14.30
CA ASN A 140 2.37 -4.79 -13.49
C ASN A 140 1.50 -3.72 -12.74
N ILE A 141 1.68 -3.53 -11.42
CA ILE A 141 0.91 -2.54 -10.64
C ILE A 141 0.98 -1.14 -11.26
N ALA A 142 2.01 -0.86 -12.08
CA ALA A 142 2.09 0.34 -12.91
C ALA A 142 0.87 0.58 -13.83
N GLN A 143 0.16 -0.47 -14.25
CA GLN A 143 -1.10 -0.39 -15.00
C GLN A 143 -2.32 -0.23 -14.09
N ASN A 144 -2.17 -0.43 -12.78
CA ASN A 144 -3.21 -0.15 -11.80
C ASN A 144 -3.07 1.30 -11.34
N GLU A 145 -3.58 2.20 -12.18
CA GLU A 145 -3.51 3.66 -12.02
C GLU A 145 -3.85 4.10 -10.59
N HIS A 146 -4.79 3.44 -9.92
CA HIS A 146 -5.21 3.79 -8.56
C HIS A 146 -4.25 3.36 -7.45
N LEU A 147 -3.51 2.25 -7.61
CA LEU A 147 -2.48 1.88 -6.65
C LEU A 147 -1.25 2.76 -6.85
N LEU A 148 -0.88 3.03 -8.10
CA LEU A 148 0.16 3.98 -8.43
C LEU A 148 -0.19 5.37 -7.88
N ILE A 149 -1.41 5.87 -8.09
CA ILE A 149 -1.95 7.11 -7.51
C ILE A 149 -1.91 7.06 -5.98
N PHE A 150 -2.38 5.97 -5.34
CA PHE A 150 -2.32 5.83 -3.88
C PHE A 150 -0.89 5.94 -3.33
N PHE A 151 0.10 5.37 -4.03
CA PHE A 151 1.50 5.39 -3.61
C PHE A 151 2.27 6.65 -4.04
N THR A 152 1.88 7.31 -5.14
CA THR A 152 2.54 8.50 -5.68
C THR A 152 1.93 9.81 -5.17
N GLN A 153 0.63 9.87 -4.87
CA GLN A 153 -0.03 11.06 -4.29
C GLN A 153 0.38 11.34 -2.85
N LEU A 154 1.11 10.43 -2.20
CA LEU A 154 1.79 10.68 -0.93
C LEU A 154 3.10 11.49 -1.09
N TYR A 155 3.54 11.75 -2.33
CA TYR A 155 4.83 12.38 -2.64
C TYR A 155 4.73 13.82 -3.19
N THR A 156 3.56 14.31 -3.59
CA THR A 156 3.42 15.70 -4.06
C THR A 156 3.29 16.68 -2.88
N LYS A 157 4.43 16.92 -2.22
CA LYS A 157 4.73 18.17 -1.51
C LYS A 157 6.21 18.53 -1.65
#